data_AF-A0A3A3GCZ5-F1
#
_entry.id   AF-A0A3A3GCZ5-F1
#
_cell.length_a   1.000
_cell.length_b   1.000
_cell.length_c   1.000
_cell.angle_alpha   90.00
_cell.angle_beta   90.00
_cell.angle_gamma   90.00
#
_symmetry.space_group_name_H-M   'P 1'
#
loop_
_entity.id
_entity.type
_entity.pdbx_description
1 polymer ?
#
loop_
_entity_poly.entity_id
_entity_poly.type
_entity_poly.pdbx_seq_one_letter_code
_entity_poly.pdbx_strand_id
1 'polypeptide(L)'
;MKKIFIKLLSGLFIASFLLTAVPQPSSATALMLYLKLVQMAQDVADSLPNDIMEDDKTVDLDKFKDKHGNTPKTKSSGEFKYGRWSIEKDTAGHLGYNGKEKKWKLNKSGERKASLDEDGVVLGK
;
A
#
# COMPACT_ATOMS: atom_id res chain seq x y z
N MET A 1 -5.36 -38.58 -58.83
CA MET A 1 -5.68 -37.83 -57.59
C MET A 1 -4.44 -37.69 -56.73
N LYS A 2 -3.89 -36.47 -56.63
CA LYS A 2 -2.90 -35.93 -55.66
C LYS A 2 -2.57 -34.52 -56.20
N LYS A 3 -3.17 -33.40 -55.74
CA LYS A 3 -2.88 -32.62 -54.51
C LYS A 3 -1.36 -32.33 -54.39
N ILE A 4 -0.80 -31.12 -54.23
CA ILE A 4 -1.27 -29.79 -53.79
C ILE A 4 -0.16 -28.75 -54.13
N PHE A 5 -0.63 -27.55 -54.49
CA PHE A 5 -0.14 -26.18 -54.31
C PHE A 5 1.34 -25.78 -54.16
N ILE A 6 1.63 -24.81 -55.03
CA ILE A 6 2.66 -23.78 -55.13
C ILE A 6 2.66 -22.77 -53.95
N LYS A 7 3.84 -22.15 -53.75
CA LYS A 7 4.22 -20.88 -53.06
C LYS A 7 4.65 -20.98 -51.59
N LEU A 8 5.98 -21.09 -51.42
CA LEU A 8 6.70 -20.43 -50.32
C LEU A 8 6.49 -18.91 -50.45
N LEU A 9 5.90 -18.29 -49.44
CA LEU A 9 5.94 -16.85 -49.24
C LEU A 9 6.83 -16.59 -48.03
N SER A 10 7.99 -16.02 -48.29
CA SER A 10 8.93 -15.45 -47.34
C SER A 10 8.26 -14.32 -46.54
N GLY A 11 8.11 -14.52 -45.24
CA GLY A 11 7.66 -13.51 -44.30
C GLY A 11 8.56 -13.52 -43.07
N LEU A 12 9.74 -12.93 -43.19
CA LEU A 12 10.62 -12.68 -42.05
C LEU A 12 10.12 -11.41 -41.34
N PHE A 13 9.21 -11.58 -40.38
CA PHE A 13 8.81 -10.48 -39.49
C PHE A 13 9.89 -10.32 -38.43
N ILE A 14 10.90 -9.50 -38.71
CA ILE A 14 11.82 -9.01 -37.67
C ILE A 14 11.05 -7.92 -36.92
N ALA A 15 10.39 -8.32 -35.83
CA ALA A 15 9.90 -7.36 -34.85
C ALA A 15 11.12 -6.79 -34.12
N SER A 16 11.65 -5.68 -34.63
CA SER A 16 12.65 -4.85 -33.96
C SER A 16 12.01 -4.26 -32.71
N PHE A 17 12.10 -4.99 -31.59
CA PHE A 17 11.76 -4.46 -30.28
C PHE A 17 12.83 -3.45 -29.91
N LEU A 18 12.57 -2.16 -30.17
CA LEU A 18 13.36 -1.07 -29.61
C LEU A 18 13.18 -1.12 -28.10
N LEU A 19 14.16 -1.73 -27.43
CA LEU A 19 14.34 -1.67 -25.99
C LEU A 19 14.72 -0.21 -25.67
N THR A 20 13.75 0.68 -25.51
CA THR A 20 14.02 1.96 -24.87
C THR A 20 14.40 1.62 -23.43
N ALA A 21 15.69 1.77 -23.11
CA ALA A 21 16.18 1.64 -21.76
C ALA A 21 15.43 2.68 -20.92
N VAL A 22 14.38 2.25 -20.22
CA VAL A 22 13.72 3.07 -19.21
C VAL A 22 14.81 3.42 -18.22
N PRO A 23 15.12 4.71 -18.00
CA PRO A 23 16.17 5.10 -17.08
C PRO A 23 15.81 4.54 -15.70
N GLN A 24 16.55 3.52 -15.26
CA GLN A 24 16.47 3.01 -13.91
C GLN A 24 16.96 4.15 -13.01
N PRO A 25 16.15 4.62 -12.04
CA PRO A 25 16.60 5.67 -11.14
C PRO A 25 17.89 5.21 -10.46
N SER A 26 18.89 6.08 -10.41
CA SER A 26 20.13 5.79 -9.70
C SER A 26 19.80 5.39 -8.25
N SER A 27 20.53 4.42 -7.71
CA SER A 27 20.32 3.90 -6.36
C SER A 27 20.21 5.01 -5.30
N ALA A 28 20.95 6.12 -5.47
CA ALA A 28 20.88 7.30 -4.61
C ALA A 28 19.52 8.02 -4.63
N THR A 29 18.86 8.10 -5.78
CA THR A 29 17.54 8.75 -5.93
C THR A 29 16.46 7.91 -5.27
N ALA A 30 16.51 6.59 -5.46
CA ALA A 30 15.60 5.65 -4.81
C ALA A 30 15.77 5.68 -3.27
N LEU A 31 17.00 5.73 -2.78
CA LEU A 31 17.30 5.86 -1.36
C LEU A 31 16.76 7.18 -0.77
N MET A 32 16.97 8.30 -1.45
CA MET A 32 16.44 9.60 -1.03
C MET A 32 14.90 9.61 -0.98
N LEU A 33 14.24 9.00 -1.96
CA LEU A 33 12.79 8.87 -1.97
C LEU A 33 12.30 7.99 -0.81
N TYR A 34 12.96 6.85 -0.58
CA TYR A 34 12.67 5.97 0.55
C TYR A 34 12.79 6.71 1.89
N LEU A 35 13.88 7.43 2.12
CA LEU A 35 14.09 8.21 3.35
C LEU A 35 13.00 9.28 3.53
N LYS A 36 12.58 9.95 2.46
CA LYS A 36 11.46 10.92 2.51
C LYS A 36 10.14 10.25 2.89
N LEU A 37 9.84 9.08 2.35
CA LEU A 37 8.62 8.34 2.69
C LEU A 37 8.62 7.91 4.16
N VAL A 38 9.77 7.41 4.66
CA VAL A 38 9.95 7.05 6.08
C VAL A 38 9.75 8.28 6.97
N GLN A 39 10.33 9.42 6.61
CA GLN A 39 10.17 10.66 7.39
C GLN A 39 8.71 11.11 7.41
N MET A 40 8.01 11.12 6.26
CA MET A 40 6.59 11.50 6.23
C MET A 40 5.71 10.56 7.06
N ALA A 41 6.03 9.26 7.09
CA ALA A 41 5.32 8.31 7.94
C ALA A 41 5.57 8.60 9.42
N GLN A 42 6.81 8.92 9.80
CA GLN A 42 7.15 9.32 11.18
C GLN A 42 6.44 10.61 11.58
N ASP A 43 6.47 11.65 10.74
CA ASP A 43 5.80 12.92 11.02
C ASP A 43 4.28 12.73 11.24
N VAL A 44 3.68 11.81 10.48
CA VAL A 44 2.27 11.42 10.70
C VAL A 44 2.12 10.72 12.04
N ALA A 45 2.96 9.73 12.37
CA ALA A 45 2.90 9.02 13.65
C ALA A 45 3.06 9.96 14.85
N ASP A 46 4.03 10.88 14.80
CA ASP A 46 4.30 11.87 15.85
C ASP A 46 3.14 12.87 16.04
N SER A 47 2.31 13.05 15.02
CA SER A 47 1.10 13.90 15.09
C SER A 47 -0.11 13.19 15.70
N LEU A 48 -0.06 11.86 15.84
CA LEU A 48 -1.14 11.08 16.45
C LEU A 48 -1.03 11.13 17.98
N PRO A 49 -2.17 11.13 18.69
CA PRO A 49 -2.14 11.11 20.14
C PRO A 49 -1.70 9.74 20.67
N ASN A 50 -0.88 9.73 21.73
CA ASN A 50 -0.36 8.50 22.34
C ASN A 50 -1.45 7.54 22.84
N ASP A 51 -2.68 8.01 23.06
CA ASP A 51 -3.79 7.18 23.54
C ASP A 51 -4.24 6.14 22.52
N ILE A 52 -4.00 6.33 21.22
CA ILE A 52 -4.31 5.36 20.16
C ILE A 52 -3.09 4.57 19.68
N MET A 53 -1.90 4.91 20.16
CA MET A 53 -0.65 4.28 19.74
C MET A 53 -0.32 3.08 20.64
N GLU A 54 0.35 2.08 20.07
CA GLU A 54 1.00 0.97 20.76
C GLU A 54 2.47 1.33 21.05
N ASP A 55 3.12 1.97 20.08
CA ASP A 55 4.48 2.50 20.15
C ASP A 55 4.63 3.76 19.26
N ASP A 56 5.84 4.27 19.10
CA ASP A 56 6.13 5.51 18.35
C ASP A 56 5.74 5.48 16.86
N LYS A 57 5.39 4.33 16.28
CA LYS A 57 5.08 4.16 14.84
C LYS A 57 3.86 3.29 14.56
N THR A 58 3.33 2.61 15.57
CA THR A 58 2.27 1.61 15.44
C THR A 58 1.02 2.05 16.17
N VAL A 59 -0.11 2.05 15.46
CA VAL A 59 -1.44 2.26 16.05
C VAL A 59 -1.86 0.98 16.75
N ASP A 60 -2.32 1.09 17.99
CA ASP A 60 -2.85 -0.03 18.77
C ASP A 60 -4.20 -0.47 18.20
N LEU A 61 -4.18 -1.47 17.33
CA LEU A 61 -5.38 -2.01 16.69
C LEU A 61 -6.35 -2.66 17.70
N ASP A 62 -5.93 -3.07 18.89
CA ASP A 62 -6.80 -3.72 19.87
C ASP A 62 -7.75 -2.74 20.59
N LYS A 63 -7.42 -1.44 20.56
CA LYS A 63 -8.31 -0.37 21.04
C LYS A 63 -9.53 -0.16 20.15
N PHE A 64 -9.42 -0.50 18.86
CA PHE A 64 -10.48 -0.26 17.88
C PHE A 64 -11.39 -1.49 17.77
N LYS A 65 -12.67 -1.30 18.09
CA LYS A 65 -13.63 -2.41 18.13
C LYS A 65 -14.87 -2.14 17.28
N ASP A 66 -15.40 -3.18 16.67
CA ASP A 66 -16.72 -3.16 16.08
C ASP A 66 -17.82 -3.34 17.15
N LYS A 67 -19.10 -3.32 16.74
CA LYS A 67 -20.24 -3.52 17.64
C LYS A 67 -20.30 -4.90 18.32
N HIS A 68 -19.48 -5.85 17.87
CA HIS A 68 -19.39 -7.20 18.39
C HIS A 68 -18.09 -7.43 19.19
N GLY A 69 -17.27 -6.41 19.37
CA GLY A 69 -16.00 -6.49 20.09
C GLY A 69 -14.84 -7.05 19.27
N ASN A 70 -15.01 -7.28 17.95
CA ASN A 70 -13.91 -7.69 17.08
C ASN A 70 -12.99 -6.51 16.77
N THR A 71 -11.72 -6.81 16.52
CA THR A 71 -10.68 -5.83 16.19
C THR A 71 -10.20 -6.00 14.74
N PRO A 72 -9.49 -5.01 14.16
CA PRO A 72 -8.81 -5.18 12.88
C PRO A 72 -7.87 -6.39 12.85
N LYS A 73 -7.27 -6.79 13.98
CA LYS A 73 -6.38 -7.97 14.07
C LYS A 73 -7.11 -9.29 13.79
N THR A 74 -8.43 -9.34 13.98
CA THR A 74 -9.25 -10.57 13.88
C THR A 74 -10.17 -10.60 12.67
N LYS A 75 -10.17 -9.54 11.86
CA LYS A 75 -11.07 -9.37 10.71
C LYS A 75 -10.34 -8.84 9.49
N SER A 76 -10.81 -9.23 8.31
CA SER A 76 -10.23 -8.78 7.04
C SER A 76 -10.90 -7.52 6.46
N SER A 77 -12.01 -7.05 7.07
CA SER A 77 -12.77 -5.85 6.72
C SER A 77 -13.67 -5.42 7.87
N GLY A 78 -14.22 -4.21 7.78
CA GLY A 78 -15.13 -3.64 8.77
C GLY A 78 -14.82 -2.17 9.05
N GLU A 79 -15.65 -1.58 9.91
CA GLU A 79 -15.40 -0.29 10.55
C GLU A 79 -15.23 -0.55 12.04
N PHE A 80 -14.08 -0.15 12.59
CA PHE A 80 -13.71 -0.35 13.99
C PHE A 80 -13.53 1.02 14.64
N LYS A 81 -14.07 1.23 15.84
CA LYS A 81 -14.15 2.57 16.47
C LYS A 81 -13.41 2.63 17.79
N TYR A 82 -12.84 3.79 18.08
CA TYR A 82 -12.31 4.17 19.38
C TYR A 82 -12.51 5.68 19.58
N GLY A 83 -13.54 6.05 20.36
CA GLY A 83 -13.93 7.45 20.53
C GLY A 83 -14.24 8.13 19.19
N ARG A 84 -13.47 9.19 18.86
CA ARG A 84 -13.59 9.94 17.60
C ARG A 84 -12.78 9.36 16.45
N TRP A 85 -12.07 8.27 16.69
CA TRP A 85 -11.24 7.58 15.70
C TRP A 85 -11.95 6.36 15.14
N SER A 86 -11.71 6.08 13.87
CA SER A 86 -12.11 4.83 13.24
C SER A 86 -11.00 4.25 12.37
N ILE A 87 -11.02 2.93 12.25
CA ILE A 87 -10.21 2.16 11.32
C ILE A 87 -11.15 1.49 10.32
N GLU A 88 -10.86 1.67 9.03
CA GLU A 88 -11.60 1.08 7.92
C GLU A 88 -10.65 0.39 6.96
N LYS A 89 -11.14 -0.64 6.26
CA LYS A 89 -10.33 -1.33 5.25
C LYS A 89 -9.91 -0.37 4.13
N ASP A 90 -8.64 -0.38 3.77
CA ASP A 90 -8.17 0.20 2.51
C ASP A 90 -8.31 -0.84 1.38
N THR A 91 -8.91 -0.40 0.28
CA THR A 91 -9.21 -1.23 -0.90
C THR A 91 -8.39 -0.81 -2.11
N ALA A 92 -7.49 0.19 -1.97
CA ALA A 92 -6.69 0.69 -3.08
C ALA A 92 -5.52 -0.23 -3.48
N GLY A 93 -5.06 -1.11 -2.58
CA GLY A 93 -3.98 -2.05 -2.87
C GLY A 93 -2.60 -1.41 -3.06
N HIS A 94 -2.42 -0.17 -2.61
CA HIS A 94 -1.12 0.52 -2.69
C HIS A 94 -0.16 -0.01 -1.62
N LEU A 95 1.12 -0.10 -1.96
CA LEU A 95 2.19 -0.48 -1.03
C LEU A 95 2.65 0.73 -0.19
N GLY A 96 3.04 0.46 1.05
CA GLY A 96 3.77 1.37 1.91
C GLY A 96 5.27 1.35 1.65
N TYR A 97 6.01 2.25 2.32
CA TYR A 97 7.48 2.28 2.23
C TYR A 97 8.12 0.98 2.74
N ASN A 98 7.45 0.27 3.65
CA ASN A 98 7.89 -1.01 4.21
C ASN A 98 7.59 -2.21 3.28
N GLY A 99 7.06 -1.97 2.07
CA GLY A 99 6.72 -3.02 1.11
C GLY A 99 5.45 -3.80 1.41
N LYS A 100 4.75 -3.50 2.53
CA LYS A 100 3.45 -4.09 2.85
C LYS A 100 2.31 -3.30 2.21
N GLU A 101 1.19 -3.96 1.93
CA GLU A 101 -0.02 -3.28 1.48
C GLU A 101 -0.55 -2.34 2.57
N LYS A 102 -1.02 -1.16 2.15
CA LYS A 102 -1.88 -0.31 2.99
C LYS A 102 -3.17 -1.08 3.21
N LYS A 103 -3.31 -1.69 4.40
CA LYS A 103 -4.45 -2.53 4.76
C LYS A 103 -5.60 -1.71 5.34
N TRP A 104 -5.26 -0.65 6.07
CA TRP A 104 -6.20 0.11 6.86
C TRP A 104 -6.07 1.61 6.63
N LYS A 105 -7.19 2.31 6.78
CA LYS A 105 -7.29 3.77 6.86
C LYS A 105 -7.61 4.14 8.28
N LEU A 106 -6.80 4.98 8.90
CA LEU A 106 -7.10 5.61 10.17
C LEU A 106 -7.78 6.95 9.92
N ASN A 107 -9.00 7.11 10.43
CA ASN A 107 -9.80 8.31 10.30
C ASN A 107 -10.04 8.96 11.68
N LYS A 108 -10.12 10.29 11.70
CA LYS A 108 -10.59 11.06 12.87
C LYS A 108 -11.83 11.84 12.45
N SER A 109 -12.98 11.50 13.03
CA SER A 109 -14.27 12.15 12.71
C SER A 109 -14.56 12.18 11.19
N GLY A 110 -14.25 11.08 10.50
CA GLY A 110 -14.48 10.93 9.05
C GLY A 110 -13.35 11.45 8.15
N GLU A 111 -12.32 12.11 8.69
CA GLU A 111 -11.18 12.56 7.89
C GLU A 111 -9.99 11.60 8.03
N ARG A 112 -9.42 11.15 6.90
CA ARG A 112 -8.22 10.30 6.88
C ARG A 112 -7.02 11.02 7.49
N LYS A 113 -6.38 10.39 8.47
CA LYS A 113 -5.16 10.86 9.13
C LYS A 113 -3.95 9.99 8.81
N ALA A 114 -4.14 8.69 8.61
CA ALA A 114 -3.06 7.79 8.22
C ALA A 114 -3.53 6.62 7.36
N SER A 115 -2.60 6.05 6.62
CA SER A 115 -2.61 4.71 6.03
C SER A 115 -1.83 3.79 6.95
N LEU A 116 -2.34 2.59 7.23
CA LEU A 116 -1.64 1.60 8.06
C LEU A 116 -1.46 0.30 7.28
N ASP A 117 -0.42 -0.46 7.59
CA ASP A 117 -0.33 -1.86 7.18
C ASP A 117 -1.23 -2.76 8.05
N GLU A 118 -1.13 -4.08 7.85
CA GLU A 118 -1.94 -5.07 8.58
C GLU A 118 -1.72 -5.07 10.10
N ASP A 119 -0.52 -4.68 10.55
CA ASP A 119 -0.09 -4.70 11.94
C ASP A 119 -0.36 -3.35 12.64
N GLY A 120 -0.78 -2.33 11.88
CA GLY A 120 -1.07 -1.00 12.39
C GLY A 120 0.10 -0.01 12.25
N VAL A 121 1.18 -0.38 11.56
CA VAL A 121 2.32 0.52 11.31
C VAL A 121 1.87 1.67 10.41
N VAL A 122 2.18 2.89 10.81
CA VAL A 122 1.87 4.10 10.03
C VAL A 122 2.73 4.14 8.76
N LEU A 123 2.06 4.24 7.60
CA LEU A 123 2.69 4.28 6.27
C LEU A 123 2.64 5.67 5.61
N GLY A 124 2.23 6.70 6.36
CA GLY A 124 1.94 8.05 5.86
C GLY A 124 0.44 8.28 5.59
N LYS A 125 0.08 9.45 5.04
CA LYS A 125 -1.32 9.80 4.74
C LYS A 125 -1.78 9.26 3.38
#